data_AF-A0A1I3BUY7-F1
#
_entry.id   AF-A0A1I3BUY7-F1
#
_cell.length_a   1.000
_cell.length_b   1.000
_cell.length_c   1.000
_cell.angle_alpha   90.00
_cell.angle_beta   90.00
_cell.angle_gamma   90.00
#
_symmetry.space_group_name_H-M   'P 1'
#
loop_
_entity.id
_entity.type
_entity.pdbx_description
1 polymer ?
#
loop_
_entity_poly.entity_id
_entity_poly.type
_entity_poly.pdbx_seq_one_letter_code
_entity_poly.pdbx_strand_id
1 'polypeptide(L)'
;MSQAAVQHDQGQYGSPRAAYNNLTEVIAEVAVDLEQNNEATYSVVWKTTNHDYGSEYRVIDTKPLALEETLIIEGQSRGGKYQVVPRGSGPAVVRHLRKDGTISWEEEAIELIIMQGQFKWEPEKGVTIIDKIRERLPR
;
A
#
# COMPACT_ATOMS: atom_id res chain seq x y z
N MET A 1 -13.36 9.60 16.07
CA MET A 1 -12.16 9.03 15.42
C MET A 1 -12.48 7.58 15.13
N SER A 2 -12.66 7.19 13.87
CA SER A 2 -12.89 5.78 13.51
C SER A 2 -11.57 5.02 13.63
N GLN A 3 -11.61 3.89 14.31
CA GLN A 3 -10.50 2.96 14.45
C GLN A 3 -10.24 2.31 13.08
N ALA A 4 -8.98 2.16 12.67
CA ALA A 4 -8.64 1.42 11.45
C ALA A 4 -9.05 -0.05 11.65
N ALA A 5 -9.77 -0.62 10.68
CA ALA A 5 -10.24 -2.00 10.71
C ALA A 5 -9.37 -2.86 9.78
N VAL A 6 -8.74 -3.90 10.32
CA VAL A 6 -7.98 -4.87 9.53
C VAL A 6 -8.94 -5.65 8.64
N GLN A 7 -8.70 -5.59 7.33
CA GLN A 7 -9.47 -6.29 6.30
C GLN A 7 -8.76 -7.58 5.86
N HIS A 8 -7.43 -7.51 5.79
CA HIS A 8 -6.58 -8.64 5.43
C HIS A 8 -5.35 -8.68 6.33
N ASP A 9 -4.98 -9.87 6.81
CA ASP A 9 -3.68 -10.16 7.42
C ASP A 9 -3.24 -11.55 6.94
N GLN A 10 -2.27 -11.56 6.04
CA GLN A 10 -1.81 -12.80 5.40
C GLN A 10 -1.33 -13.85 6.41
N GLY A 11 -0.79 -13.43 7.56
CA GLY A 11 -0.25 -14.33 8.59
C GLY A 11 -1.31 -15.11 9.37
N GLN A 12 -2.57 -14.70 9.30
CA GLN A 12 -3.66 -15.34 10.05
C GLN A 12 -4.20 -16.62 9.38
N TYR A 13 -3.85 -16.86 8.12
CA TYR A 13 -4.38 -17.99 7.36
C TYR A 13 -3.46 -19.21 7.45
N GLY A 14 -4.04 -20.35 7.84
CA GLY A 14 -3.32 -21.63 7.90
C GLY A 14 -2.97 -22.24 6.52
N SER A 15 -3.35 -21.60 5.41
CA SER A 15 -2.98 -22.06 4.06
C SER A 15 -2.86 -20.90 3.06
N PRO A 16 -1.96 -21.00 2.06
CA PRO A 16 -1.82 -19.97 1.01
C PRO A 16 -3.11 -19.71 0.23
N ARG A 17 -3.91 -20.76 -0.02
CA ARG A 17 -5.17 -20.62 -0.76
C ARG A 17 -6.22 -19.82 0.01
N ALA A 18 -6.29 -19.99 1.34
CA ALA A 18 -7.19 -19.20 2.18
C ALA A 18 -6.78 -17.73 2.22
N ALA A 19 -5.48 -17.45 2.33
CA ALA A 19 -4.95 -16.09 2.25
C ALA A 19 -5.24 -15.45 0.88
N TYR A 20 -5.02 -16.18 -0.21
CA TYR A 20 -5.33 -15.71 -1.56
C TYR A 20 -6.82 -15.39 -1.74
N ASN A 21 -7.73 -16.30 -1.35
CA ASN A 21 -9.16 -16.08 -1.52
C ASN A 21 -9.62 -14.82 -0.77
N ASN A 22 -9.21 -14.66 0.50
CA ASN A 22 -9.56 -13.47 1.25
C ASN A 22 -8.93 -12.22 0.67
N LEU A 23 -7.66 -12.27 0.23
CA LEU A 23 -7.03 -11.11 -0.40
C LEU A 23 -7.79 -10.71 -1.65
N THR A 24 -8.16 -11.64 -2.53
CA THR A 24 -8.95 -11.33 -3.73
C THR A 24 -10.32 -10.71 -3.38
N GLU A 25 -11.00 -11.21 -2.35
CA GLU A 25 -12.25 -10.61 -1.84
C GLU A 25 -12.03 -9.18 -1.35
N VAL A 26 -11.00 -8.95 -0.53
CA VAL A 26 -10.66 -7.62 -0.01
C VAL A 26 -10.30 -6.65 -1.13
N ILE A 27 -9.60 -7.10 -2.18
CA ILE A 27 -9.28 -6.24 -3.33
C ILE A 27 -10.56 -5.82 -4.08
N ALA A 28 -11.48 -6.76 -4.29
CA ALA A 28 -12.75 -6.47 -4.94
C ALA A 28 -13.61 -5.48 -4.11
N GLU A 29 -13.63 -5.64 -2.78
CA GLU A 29 -14.30 -4.68 -1.87
C GLU A 29 -13.67 -3.29 -1.94
N VAL A 30 -12.33 -3.21 -1.93
CA VAL A 30 -11.60 -1.95 -2.07
C VAL A 30 -11.91 -1.29 -3.42
N ALA A 31 -11.99 -2.05 -4.51
CA ALA A 31 -12.34 -1.51 -5.82
C ALA A 31 -13.73 -0.86 -5.81
N VAL A 32 -14.73 -1.55 -5.25
CA VAL A 32 -16.09 -1.02 -5.10
C VAL A 32 -16.10 0.24 -4.22
N ASP A 33 -15.39 0.22 -3.09
CA ASP A 33 -15.33 1.35 -2.16
C ASP A 33 -14.67 2.57 -2.82
N LEU A 34 -13.58 2.40 -3.59
CA LEU A 34 -12.92 3.48 -4.31
C LEU A 34 -13.78 4.06 -5.45
N GLU A 35 -14.62 3.24 -6.09
CA GLU A 35 -15.57 3.71 -7.12
C GLU A 35 -16.74 4.49 -6.52
N GLN A 36 -17.22 4.10 -5.34
CA GLN A 36 -18.44 4.65 -4.73
C GLN A 36 -18.17 5.76 -3.72
N ASN A 37 -16.98 5.79 -3.12
CA ASN A 37 -16.62 6.69 -2.03
C ASN A 37 -15.22 7.28 -2.23
N ASN A 38 -15.16 8.50 -2.74
CA ASN A 38 -13.91 9.25 -2.92
C ASN A 38 -13.16 9.56 -1.62
N GLU A 39 -13.79 9.39 -0.45
CA GLU A 39 -13.17 9.55 0.87
C GLU A 39 -12.70 8.21 1.47
N ALA A 40 -12.92 7.09 0.78
CA ALA A 40 -12.43 5.80 1.23
C ALA A 40 -10.90 5.80 1.25
N THR A 41 -10.34 5.45 2.41
CA THR A 41 -8.89 5.37 2.61
C THR A 41 -8.52 3.99 3.09
N TYR A 42 -7.49 3.41 2.47
CA TYR A 42 -6.93 2.14 2.89
C TYR A 42 -5.43 2.26 3.09
N SER A 43 -4.95 1.55 4.09
CA SER A 43 -3.57 1.50 4.52
C SER A 43 -3.02 0.12 4.29
N VAL A 44 -1.78 0.03 3.81
CA VAL A 44 -1.13 -1.24 3.54
C VAL A 44 0.21 -1.30 4.28
N VAL A 45 0.36 -2.36 5.08
CA VAL A 45 1.64 -2.76 5.68
C VAL A 45 2.14 -3.93 4.87
N TRP A 46 3.42 -3.92 4.50
CA TRP A 46 4.01 -5.07 3.83
C TRP A 46 5.50 -5.20 4.12
N LYS A 47 5.96 -6.45 4.02
CA LYS A 47 7.35 -6.83 4.18
C LYS A 47 7.69 -7.98 3.26
N THR A 48 8.90 -7.95 2.71
CA THR A 48 9.52 -9.03 1.95
C THR A 48 10.82 -9.44 2.65
N THR A 49 11.49 -10.47 2.13
CA THR A 49 12.81 -10.88 2.65
C THR A 49 13.87 -9.78 2.51
N ASN A 50 13.82 -8.99 1.43
CA ASN A 50 14.84 -7.99 1.11
C ASN A 50 14.43 -6.57 1.49
N HIS A 51 13.13 -6.35 1.72
CA HIS A 51 12.60 -5.03 1.96
C HIS A 51 11.56 -5.00 3.08
N ASP A 52 11.75 -4.08 4.02
CA ASP A 52 10.79 -3.79 5.08
C ASP A 52 10.38 -2.33 5.00
N TYR A 53 9.12 -2.11 4.62
CA TYR A 53 8.62 -0.76 4.39
C TYR A 53 7.49 -0.33 5.34
N GLY A 54 7.14 -1.16 6.34
CA GLY A 54 6.20 -0.79 7.40
C GLY A 54 4.83 -0.32 6.89
N SER A 55 4.16 0.54 7.67
CA SER A 55 2.76 0.92 7.45
C SER A 55 2.55 2.13 6.53
N GLU A 56 3.56 2.54 5.75
CA GLU A 56 3.59 3.87 5.12
C GLU A 56 2.89 3.99 3.74
N TYR A 57 2.04 3.03 3.41
CA TYR A 57 1.44 2.91 2.09
C TYR A 57 -0.06 3.13 2.14
N ARG A 58 -0.55 3.92 1.18
CA ARG A 58 -1.98 4.03 0.91
C ARG A 58 -2.34 3.33 -0.38
N VAL A 59 -3.53 2.75 -0.44
CA VAL A 59 -4.11 2.32 -1.71
C VAL A 59 -4.53 3.57 -2.49
N ILE A 60 -4.20 3.61 -3.78
CA ILE A 60 -4.55 4.70 -4.68
C ILE A 60 -5.39 4.27 -5.88
N ASP A 61 -5.38 2.97 -6.20
CA ASP A 61 -6.09 2.43 -7.35
C ASP A 61 -6.16 0.90 -7.26
N THR A 62 -7.00 0.29 -8.08
CA THR A 62 -7.01 -1.15 -8.35
C THR A 62 -6.83 -1.38 -9.84
N LYS A 63 -6.12 -2.45 -10.23
CA LYS A 63 -5.89 -2.75 -11.64
C LYS A 63 -6.11 -4.22 -11.96
N PRO A 64 -6.79 -4.57 -13.07
CA PRO A 64 -6.84 -5.94 -13.54
C PRO A 64 -5.46 -6.40 -14.02
N LEU A 65 -5.09 -7.62 -13.66
CA LEU A 65 -3.91 -8.31 -14.12
C LEU A 65 -4.27 -9.76 -14.44
N ALA A 66 -4.34 -10.07 -15.74
CA ALA A 66 -4.83 -11.36 -16.24
C ALA A 66 -6.26 -11.67 -15.74
N LEU A 67 -6.41 -12.66 -14.87
CA LEU A 67 -7.71 -13.08 -14.31
C LEU A 67 -7.97 -12.54 -12.90
N GLU A 68 -7.06 -11.73 -12.36
CA GLU A 68 -7.11 -11.23 -10.99
C GLU A 68 -7.17 -9.70 -10.96
N GLU A 69 -7.69 -9.15 -9.87
CA GLU A 69 -7.52 -7.75 -9.52
C GLU A 69 -6.30 -7.57 -8.61
N THR A 70 -5.69 -6.39 -8.69
CA THR A 70 -4.47 -6.05 -7.94
C THR A 70 -4.62 -4.69 -7.28
N LEU A 71 -3.95 -4.47 -6.15
CA LEU A 71 -3.91 -3.16 -5.52
C LEU A 71 -2.73 -2.38 -6.03
N ILE A 72 -2.96 -1.10 -6.29
CA ILE A 72 -1.91 -0.13 -6.52
C ILE A 72 -1.75 0.69 -5.24
N ILE A 73 -0.55 0.67 -4.70
CA ILE A 73 -0.22 1.38 -3.46
C ILE A 73 0.93 2.36 -3.70
N GLU A 74 0.98 3.42 -2.90
CA GLU A 74 2.10 4.36 -2.93
C GLU A 74 2.60 4.68 -1.53
N GLY A 75 3.93 4.79 -1.41
CA GLY A 75 4.58 5.21 -0.17
C GLY A 75 4.64 6.73 -0.10
N GLN A 76 4.01 7.34 0.90
CA GLN A 76 3.95 8.82 0.98
C GLN A 76 5.28 9.44 1.44
N SER A 77 5.92 8.90 2.47
CA SER A 77 7.21 9.38 3.00
C SER A 77 8.41 8.93 2.15
N ARG A 78 8.35 7.71 1.62
CA ARG A 78 9.45 7.04 0.91
C ARG A 78 9.37 7.21 -0.61
N GLY A 79 8.21 7.66 -1.11
CA GLY A 79 7.89 7.64 -2.53
C GLY A 79 7.71 6.21 -3.05
N GLY A 80 7.59 6.10 -4.37
CA GLY A 80 7.47 4.82 -5.06
C GLY A 80 6.02 4.36 -5.21
N LYS A 81 5.77 3.70 -6.34
CA LYS A 81 4.48 3.10 -6.70
C LYS A 81 4.66 1.59 -6.73
N TYR A 82 3.73 0.86 -6.14
CA TYR A 82 3.83 -0.58 -6.01
C TYR A 82 2.52 -1.24 -6.40
N GLN A 83 2.59 -2.50 -6.79
CA GLN A 83 1.44 -3.34 -7.10
C GLN A 83 1.45 -4.57 -6.20
N VAL A 84 0.36 -4.80 -5.48
CA VAL A 84 0.13 -6.01 -4.69
C VAL A 84 -0.67 -6.98 -5.54
N VAL A 85 -0.12 -8.18 -5.76
CA VAL A 85 -0.66 -9.20 -6.65
C VAL A 85 -1.00 -10.45 -5.84
N PRO A 86 -2.28 -10.84 -5.76
CA PRO A 86 -2.68 -12.13 -5.19
C PRO A 86 -2.07 -13.30 -5.95
N ARG A 87 -1.70 -14.37 -5.24
CA ARG A 87 -1.17 -15.61 -5.84
C ARG A 87 -1.84 -16.84 -5.24
N GLY A 88 -2.60 -17.58 -6.05
CA GLY A 88 -3.29 -18.79 -5.57
C GLY A 88 -2.39 -19.93 -5.09
N SER A 89 -1.09 -19.90 -5.44
CA SER A 89 -0.11 -20.93 -5.13
C SER A 89 0.87 -20.57 -4.00
N GLY A 90 0.74 -19.39 -3.37
CA GLY A 90 1.75 -18.88 -2.45
C GLY A 90 1.35 -17.56 -1.78
N PRO A 91 2.28 -16.90 -1.09
CA PRO A 91 2.03 -15.56 -0.58
C PRO A 91 1.78 -14.58 -1.74
N ALA A 92 1.10 -13.47 -1.42
CA ALA A 92 0.98 -12.35 -2.33
C ALA A 92 2.37 -11.82 -2.72
N VAL A 93 2.43 -11.14 -3.85
CA VAL A 93 3.66 -10.59 -4.40
C VAL A 93 3.55 -9.07 -4.47
N VAL A 94 4.62 -8.38 -4.08
CA VAL A 94 4.75 -6.93 -4.24
C VAL A 94 5.70 -6.63 -5.39
N ARG A 95 5.25 -5.77 -6.32
CA ARG A 95 6.04 -5.29 -7.45
C ARG A 95 6.31 -3.81 -7.28
N HIS A 96 7.56 -3.40 -7.43
CA HIS A 96 7.87 -1.97 -7.59
C HIS A 96 7.67 -1.54 -9.04
N LEU A 97 6.89 -0.48 -9.23
CA LEU A 97 6.59 0.11 -10.52
C LEU A 97 7.44 1.37 -10.72
N ARG A 98 8.17 1.40 -11.85
CA ARG A 98 8.85 2.62 -12.31
C ARG A 98 7.83 3.66 -12.79
N LYS A 99 8.31 4.89 -13.03
CA LYS A 99 7.47 5.99 -13.53
C LYS A 99 6.79 5.69 -14.88
N ASP A 100 7.42 4.86 -15.70
CA ASP A 100 6.89 4.40 -16.99
C ASP A 100 5.93 3.20 -16.86
N GLY A 101 5.66 2.74 -15.63
CA GLY A 101 4.81 1.59 -15.33
C GLY A 101 5.49 0.24 -15.49
N THR A 102 6.77 0.19 -15.86
CA THR A 102 7.53 -1.08 -15.94
C THR A 102 7.88 -1.61 -14.55
N ILE A 103 7.97 -2.93 -14.43
CA ILE A 103 8.32 -3.60 -13.18
C ILE A 103 9.84 -3.46 -12.98
N SER A 104 10.24 -2.85 -11.87
CA SER A 104 11.65 -2.75 -11.50
C SER A 104 12.14 -3.99 -10.76
N TRP A 105 11.30 -4.54 -9.90
CA TRP A 105 11.55 -5.76 -9.14
C TRP A 105 10.22 -6.34 -8.66
N GLU A 106 10.23 -7.62 -8.30
CA GLU A 106 9.09 -8.41 -7.82
C GLU A 106 9.56 -9.31 -6.68
N GLU A 107 8.84 -9.33 -5.56
CA GLU A 107 9.17 -10.13 -4.38
C GLU A 107 7.93 -10.64 -3.65
N GLU A 108 8.06 -11.81 -3.02
CA GLU A 108 7.02 -12.39 -2.17
C GLU A 108 6.86 -11.58 -0.87
N ALA A 109 5.62 -11.25 -0.53
CA ALA A 109 5.26 -10.64 0.72
C ALA A 109 5.28 -11.70 1.82
N ILE A 110 6.20 -11.60 2.77
CA ILE A 110 6.17 -12.41 4.00
C ILE A 110 5.18 -11.83 5.01
N GLU A 111 4.87 -10.55 4.90
CA GLU A 111 3.83 -9.85 5.65
C GLU A 111 3.03 -8.98 4.68
N LEU A 112 1.70 -9.04 4.79
CA LEU A 112 0.79 -8.17 4.07
C LEU A 112 -0.45 -7.95 4.94
N ILE A 113 -0.68 -6.70 5.34
CA ILE A 113 -1.84 -6.30 6.12
C ILE A 113 -2.52 -5.14 5.41
N ILE A 114 -3.83 -5.25 5.19
CA ILE A 114 -4.66 -4.19 4.59
C ILE A 114 -5.66 -3.73 5.65
N MET A 115 -5.76 -2.42 5.86
CA MET A 115 -6.66 -1.81 6.82
C MET A 115 -7.55 -0.76 6.15
N GLN A 116 -8.85 -0.79 6.42
CA GLN A 116 -9.79 0.27 6.06
C GLN A 116 -9.71 1.38 7.12
N GLY A 117 -9.59 2.62 6.69
CA GLY A 117 -9.32 3.76 7.56
C GLY A 117 -7.83 4.04 7.76
N GLN A 118 -7.54 4.94 8.70
CA GLN A 118 -6.39 5.84 8.59
C GLN A 118 -5.02 5.18 8.76
N PHE A 119 -4.21 5.36 7.71
CA PHE A 119 -2.78 5.66 7.76
C PHE A 119 -2.64 7.18 7.87
N LYS A 120 -1.97 7.67 8.91
CA LYS A 120 -1.55 9.09 9.00
C LYS A 120 -0.08 9.21 8.66
N TRP A 121 0.20 9.79 7.50
CA TRP A 121 1.41 10.56 7.32
C TRP A 121 1.09 12.04 7.54
N GLU A 122 1.66 12.64 8.59
CA GLU A 122 1.70 14.10 8.78
C GLU A 122 3.14 14.57 8.50
N PRO A 123 3.42 15.29 7.40
CA PRO A 123 4.69 16.00 7.28
C PRO A 123 4.70 17.10 8.34
N GLU A 124 5.79 17.27 9.09
CA GLU A 124 5.99 18.54 9.80
C GLU A 124 5.79 19.68 8.80
N LYS A 125 5.05 20.73 9.20
CA LYS A 125 5.29 22.08 8.66
C LYS A 125 6.70 22.49 9.10
N GLY A 126 7.71 21.88 8.48
CA GLY A 126 9.12 22.12 8.72
C GLY A 126 9.68 22.82 7.51
N VAL A 127 9.47 24.14 7.47
CA VAL A 127 10.42 25.16 6.99
C VAL A 127 11.52 24.57 6.10
N THR A 128 11.43 24.77 4.79
CA THR A 128 12.50 24.31 3.89
C THR A 128 13.85 24.86 4.37
N ILE A 129 14.97 24.20 4.04
CA ILE A 129 16.30 24.77 4.31
C ILE A 129 16.39 26.21 3.76
N ILE A 130 15.67 26.49 2.66
CA ILE A 130 15.53 27.82 2.05
C ILE A 130 14.78 28.79 2.98
N ASP A 131 13.72 28.36 3.64
CA ASP A 131 12.97 29.18 4.61
C ASP A 131 13.80 29.46 5.88
N LYS A 132 14.61 28.48 6.36
CA LYS A 132 15.55 28.69 7.49
C LYS A 132 16.71 29.64 7.14
N ILE A 133 17.14 29.66 5.88
CA ILE A 133 18.16 30.59 5.37
C ILE A 133 17.58 32.01 5.24
N ARG A 134 16.33 32.14 4.77
CA ARG A 134 15.64 33.44 4.66
C ARG A 134 15.38 34.11 6.01
N GLU A 135 15.11 33.35 7.07
CA GLU A 135 14.90 33.88 8.42
C GLU A 135 16.20 34.29 9.15
N ARG A 136 17.36 33.76 8.73
CA ARG A 136 18.69 34.13 9.30
C ARG A 136 19.37 35.31 8.63
N LEU A 137 18.79 35.84 7.55
CA LEU A 137 19.30 37.04 6.90
C LEU A 137 18.53 38.26 7.40
N PRO A 138 19.15 39.20 8.14
CA PRO A 138 18.62 40.56 8.19
C PRO A 138 18.59 41.14 6.76
N ARG A 139 17.51 41.85 6.46
CA ARG A 139 17.33 42.61 5.21
C ARG A 139 18.46 43.61 4.98
#